data_AF-A0A6P1M520-F1
#
_entry.id   AF-A0A6P1M520-F1
#
_cell.length_a   1.000
_cell.length_b   1.000
_cell.length_c   1.000
_cell.angle_alpha   90.00
_cell.angle_beta   90.00
_cell.angle_gamma   90.00
#
_symmetry.space_group_name_H-M   'P 1'
#
loop_
_entity.id
_entity.type
_entity.pdbx_description
1 polymer ?
#
loop_
_entity_poly.entity_id
_entity_poly.type
_entity_poly.pdbx_seq_one_letter_code
_entity_poly.pdbx_strand_id
1 'polypeptide(L)' 'MTMHSSLKNAAKIEIQRNVLKRFERVDKLKEEGRWKEGDRGFGLPKTKPE' A
#
# COMPACT_ATOMS: atom_id res chain seq x y z
N MET A 1 19.87 -16.48 28.38
CA MET A 1 18.53 -15.93 28.66
C MET A 1 17.71 -15.95 27.38
N THR A 2 16.59 -16.65 27.37
CA THR A 2 15.71 -16.80 26.20
C THR A 2 14.46 -15.95 26.41
N MET A 3 14.12 -15.13 25.43
CA MET A 3 12.93 -14.26 25.50
C MET A 3 11.65 -15.12 25.49
N HIS A 4 10.79 -14.91 26.48
CA HIS A 4 9.51 -15.62 26.60
C HIS A 4 8.63 -15.37 25.36
N SER A 5 7.92 -16.39 24.89
CA SER A 5 7.16 -16.35 23.63
C SER A 5 6.08 -15.26 23.60
N SER A 6 5.51 -14.89 24.75
CA SER A 6 4.52 -13.80 24.85
C SER A 6 5.11 -12.40 24.68
N LEU A 7 6.43 -12.24 24.85
CA LEU A 7 7.16 -11.00 24.66
C LEU A 7 7.72 -10.88 23.25
N LYS A 8 7.62 -11.95 22.45
CA LYS A 8 7.89 -11.87 21.02
C LYS A 8 6.79 -11.01 20.43
N ASN A 9 7.18 -9.90 19.79
CA ASN A 9 6.25 -9.13 18.98
C ASN A 9 5.50 -10.11 18.08
N ALA A 10 4.17 -10.20 18.24
CA ALA A 10 3.32 -11.00 17.37
C ALA A 10 3.72 -10.63 15.94
N ALA A 11 4.10 -11.63 15.13
CA ALA A 11 4.57 -11.44 13.76
C ALA A 11 3.72 -10.34 13.13
N LYS A 12 4.36 -9.20 12.84
CA LYS A 12 3.74 -7.94 12.45
C LYS A 12 2.57 -8.27 11.55
N ILE A 13 1.35 -8.14 12.06
CA ILE A 13 0.17 -8.47 11.28
C ILE A 13 0.26 -7.56 10.06
N GLU A 14 0.53 -8.16 8.91
CA GLU A 14 0.52 -7.47 7.62
C GLU A 14 -0.95 -7.30 7.26
N ILE A 15 -1.65 -6.48 8.06
CA ILE A 15 -3.06 -6.18 7.85
C ILE A 15 -3.11 -5.57 6.45
N GLN A 16 -3.76 -6.28 5.52
CA GLN A 16 -4.07 -5.75 4.21
C GLN A 16 -4.85 -4.45 4.43
N ARG A 17 -4.19 -3.32 4.16
CA ARG A 17 -4.77 -2.01 4.38
C ARG A 17 -5.74 -1.68 3.26
N ASN A 18 -6.93 -1.25 3.63
CA ASN A 18 -7.96 -0.84 2.67
C ASN A 18 -7.63 0.48 1.94
N VAL A 19 -6.70 1.28 2.49
CA VAL A 19 -6.36 2.60 1.95
C VAL A 19 -4.91 2.59 1.45
N LEU A 20 -4.78 2.72 0.14
CA LEU A 20 -3.50 2.92 -0.53
C LEU A 20 -3.04 4.37 -0.38
N LYS A 21 -1.74 4.56 -0.15
CA LYS A 21 -1.10 5.88 -0.19
C LYS A 21 -1.09 6.38 -1.63
N ARG A 22 -0.94 7.69 -1.80
CA ARG A 22 -1.00 8.34 -3.11
C ARG A 22 -0.01 7.76 -4.12
N PHE A 23 1.24 7.52 -3.72
CA PHE A 23 2.25 6.95 -4.61
C PHE A 23 1.87 5.53 -5.07
N GLU A 24 1.33 4.72 -4.17
CA GLU A 24 0.86 3.36 -4.47
C GLU A 24 -0.31 3.37 -5.45
N ARG A 25 -1.18 4.38 -5.34
CA ARG A 25 -2.26 4.60 -6.33
C ARG A 25 -1.71 5.02 -7.68
N VAL A 26 -0.66 5.83 -7.73
CA VAL A 26 0.00 6.20 -9.00
C VAL A 26 0.63 4.96 -9.63
N ASP A 27 1.32 4.14 -8.85
CA ASP A 27 1.96 2.91 -9.34
C ASP A 27 0.92 1.94 -9.89
N LYS A 28 -0.18 1.72 -9.16
CA LYS A 28 -1.30 0.90 -9.66
C LYS A 28 -1.90 1.47 -10.95
N LEU A 29 -2.06 2.80 -11.06
CA LEU A 29 -2.59 3.41 -12.28
C LEU A 29 -1.60 3.36 -13.46
N LYS A 30 -0.29 3.33 -13.20
CA LYS A 30 0.74 3.07 -14.22
C LYS A 30 0.65 1.64 -14.75
N GLU A 31 0.51 0.66 -13.84
CA GLU A 31 0.29 -0.74 -14.20
C GLU A 31 -0.98 -0.93 -15.04
N GLU A 32 -2.06 -0.22 -14.70
CA GLU A 32 -3.30 -0.19 -15.47
C GLU A 32 -3.19 0.64 -16.79
N GLY A 33 -2.06 1.31 -17.04
CA GLY A 33 -1.85 2.17 -18.21
C GLY A 33 -2.67 3.47 -18.22
N ARG A 34 -3.30 3.81 -17.09
CA ARG A 34 -4.22 4.96 -16.92
C ARG A 34 -3.52 6.23 -16.44
N TRP A 35 -2.25 6.13 -16.05
CA TRP A 35 -1.44 7.24 -15.61
C TRP A 35 -0.11 7.24 -16.37
N LYS A 36 0.24 8.37 -16.97
CA LYS A 36 1.48 8.58 -17.73
C LYS A 36 2.40 9.56 -17.02
N GLU A 37 3.68 9.49 -17.34
CA GLU A 37 4.66 10.42 -16.81
C GLU A 37 4.36 11.85 -17.29
N GLY A 38 4.19 12.77 -16.33
CA GLY A 38 3.71 14.13 -16.57
C GLY A 38 2.24 14.36 -16.17
N ASP A 39 1.46 13.30 -15.94
CA ASP A 39 0.12 13.45 -15.38
C ASP A 39 0.15 13.95 -13.94
N ARG A 40 -0.90 14.68 -13.55
CA ARG A 40 -1.03 15.24 -12.21
C ARG A 40 -1.13 14.11 -11.18
N GLY A 41 -0.26 14.13 -10.18
CA GLY A 41 -0.30 13.18 -9.05
C GLY A 41 -1.43 13.42 -8.05
N PHE A 42 -2.32 14.39 -8.30
CA PHE A 42 -3.46 14.74 -7.45
C PHE A 42 -4.79 14.50 -8.18
N GLY A 43 -5.88 14.31 -7.43
CA GLY A 43 -7.19 14.05 -8.03
C GLY A 43 -7.31 12.67 -8.71
N LEU A 44 -6.47 11.71 -8.31
CA LEU A 44 -6.40 10.40 -8.94
C LEU A 44 -7.77 9.66 -8.89
N PRO A 45 -8.13 8.93 -9.96
CA PRO A 45 -9.36 8.13 -10.00
C PRO A 45 -9.34 7.02 -8.94
N LYS A 46 -10.51 6.66 -8.41
CA LYS A 46 -10.62 5.67 -7.33
C LYS A 46 -10.02 4.32 -7.76
N THR A 47 -9.07 3.83 -6.97
CA THR A 47 -8.41 2.53 -7.14
C THR A 47 -8.84 1.61 -6.00
N LYS A 48 -9.18 0.36 -6.30
CA LYS A 48 -9.43 -0.66 -5.27
C LYS A 48 -8.09 -1.29 -4.86
N PRO A 49 -7.80 -1.54 -3.57
CA PRO A 49 -6.73 -2.47 -3.22
C PRO A 49 -7.14 -3.88 -3.67
N GLU A 50 -6.22 -4.63 -4.27
CA GLU A 50 -6.35 -6.10 -4.38
C GLU A 50 -5.89 -6.74 -3.07
#